data_AF-A0A2W6DAV5-F1
#
_entry.id   AF-A0A2W6DAV5-F1
#
_cell.length_a   1.000
_cell.length_b   1.000
_cell.length_c   1.000
_cell.angle_alpha   90.00
_cell.angle_beta   90.00
_cell.angle_gamma   90.00
#
_symmetry.space_group_name_H-M   'P 1'
#
loop_
_entity.id
_entity.type
_entity.pdbx_description
1 polymer ?
#
loop_
_entity_poly.entity_id
_entity_poly.type
_entity_poly.pdbx_seq_one_letter_code
_entity_poly.pdbx_strand_id
1 'polypeptide(L)'
;LGQHEQARQVGEGTVIRSRRVLGDDHLLTLRSASHLAIALRESGQYEEARQLGGDILARQRRVLGEDHLFTLISASHLAAALRELGQHEQARQLGEDTLTRMRRVLGDEHPDTLRSANSLASILRELGQYERARQLAEDTLTRMRRVLGEDHPHTLESTHNLARRPDRPG
;
A
#
# COMPACT_ATOMS: atom_id res chain seq x y z
N LEU A 1 -14.84 -7.14 15.28
CA LEU A 1 -13.80 -8.19 15.49
C LEU A 1 -14.03 -9.43 14.61
N GLY A 2 -15.25 -9.98 14.49
CA GLY A 2 -15.46 -11.25 13.76
C GLY A 2 -15.28 -11.26 12.22
N GLN A 3 -15.42 -10.13 11.51
CA GLN A 3 -15.33 -10.11 10.03
C GLN A 3 -13.89 -10.19 9.52
N HIS A 4 -12.94 -9.54 10.20
CA HIS A 4 -11.51 -9.58 9.83
C HIS A 4 -10.90 -10.97 10.08
N GLU A 5 -11.32 -11.63 11.15
CA GLU A 5 -10.87 -12.99 11.49
C GLU A 5 -11.40 -14.04 10.50
N GLN A 6 -12.67 -13.93 10.08
CA GLN A 6 -13.22 -14.76 9.00
C GLN A 6 -12.51 -14.52 7.67
N ALA A 7 -12.31 -13.25 7.28
CA ALA A 7 -11.60 -12.92 6.05
C ALA A 7 -10.17 -13.48 6.05
N ARG A 8 -9.49 -13.44 7.22
CA ARG A 8 -8.17 -14.04 7.42
C ARG A 8 -8.20 -15.56 7.23
N GLN A 9 -9.06 -16.29 7.96
CA GLN A 9 -9.13 -17.75 7.87
C GLN A 9 -9.45 -18.24 6.45
N VAL A 10 -10.38 -17.55 5.77
CA VAL A 10 -10.71 -17.85 4.37
C VAL A 10 -9.51 -17.55 3.46
N GLY A 11 -8.81 -16.44 3.68
CA GLY A 11 -7.60 -16.07 2.96
C GLY A 11 -6.49 -17.11 3.11
N GLU A 12 -6.17 -17.50 4.35
CA GLU A 12 -5.16 -18.53 4.68
C GLU A 12 -5.50 -19.87 4.02
N GLY A 13 -6.74 -20.35 4.19
CA GLY A 13 -7.19 -21.59 3.57
C GLY A 13 -7.11 -21.58 2.05
N THR A 14 -7.41 -20.42 1.43
CA THR A 14 -7.33 -20.24 -0.02
C THR A 14 -5.88 -20.25 -0.51
N VAL A 15 -4.96 -19.60 0.21
CA VAL A 15 -3.53 -19.60 -0.11
C VAL A 15 -2.95 -21.01 0.01
N ILE A 16 -3.26 -21.74 1.08
CA ILE A 16 -2.76 -23.11 1.28
C ILE A 16 -3.25 -24.03 0.15
N ARG A 17 -4.55 -23.97 -0.18
CA ARG A 17 -5.13 -24.81 -1.24
C ARG A 17 -4.55 -24.47 -2.61
N SER A 18 -4.42 -23.18 -2.94
CA SER A 18 -3.87 -22.74 -4.23
C SER A 18 -2.38 -23.08 -4.37
N ARG A 19 -1.55 -22.87 -3.33
CA ARG A 19 -0.14 -23.32 -3.32
C ARG A 19 0.00 -24.80 -3.59
N ARG A 20 -0.84 -25.63 -2.94
CA ARG A 20 -0.80 -27.09 -3.10
C ARG A 20 -1.19 -27.56 -4.51
N VAL A 21 -2.19 -26.93 -5.11
CA VAL A 21 -2.78 -27.40 -6.38
C VAL A 21 -2.09 -26.76 -7.59
N LEU A 22 -1.76 -25.49 -7.51
CA LEU A 22 -1.31 -24.67 -8.64
C LEU A 22 0.17 -24.30 -8.54
N GLY A 23 0.78 -24.48 -7.37
CA GLY A 23 2.12 -24.04 -7.10
C GLY A 23 2.21 -22.60 -6.61
N ASP A 24 3.41 -22.27 -6.17
CA ASP A 24 3.76 -21.09 -5.40
C ASP A 24 3.86 -19.80 -6.22
N ASP A 25 4.12 -19.95 -7.53
CA ASP A 25 4.29 -18.87 -8.50
C ASP A 25 3.05 -18.68 -9.39
N HIS A 26 2.00 -19.47 -9.17
CA HIS A 26 0.78 -19.37 -9.97
C HIS A 26 0.00 -18.09 -9.65
N LEU A 27 -0.54 -17.45 -10.69
CA LEU A 27 -1.23 -16.15 -10.60
C LEU A 27 -2.34 -16.10 -9.52
N LEU A 28 -3.16 -17.14 -9.47
CA LEU A 28 -4.23 -17.24 -8.46
C LEU A 28 -3.67 -17.36 -7.04
N THR A 29 -2.59 -18.11 -6.86
CA THR A 29 -1.90 -18.24 -5.57
C THR A 29 -1.34 -16.89 -5.13
N LEU A 30 -0.65 -16.18 -6.02
CA LEU A 30 -0.09 -14.86 -5.74
C LEU A 30 -1.19 -13.83 -5.44
N ARG A 31 -2.31 -13.85 -6.17
CA ARG A 31 -3.44 -12.95 -5.94
C ARG A 31 -4.10 -13.20 -4.58
N SER A 32 -4.39 -14.46 -4.25
CA SER A 32 -4.97 -14.81 -2.95
C SER A 32 -4.03 -14.46 -1.80
N ALA A 33 -2.73 -14.69 -1.98
CA ALA A 33 -1.74 -14.34 -0.97
C ALA A 33 -1.62 -12.82 -0.79
N SER A 34 -1.72 -12.05 -1.89
CA SER A 34 -1.73 -10.58 -1.82
C SER A 34 -2.91 -10.07 -1.00
N HIS A 35 -4.12 -10.60 -1.24
CA HIS A 35 -5.30 -10.24 -0.46
C HIS A 35 -5.14 -10.60 1.03
N LEU A 36 -4.52 -11.74 1.34
CA LEU A 36 -4.23 -12.10 2.72
C LEU A 36 -3.25 -11.10 3.38
N ALA A 37 -2.18 -10.69 2.70
CA ALA A 37 -1.25 -9.70 3.23
C ALA A 37 -1.94 -8.36 3.52
N ILE A 38 -2.88 -7.93 2.67
CA ILE A 38 -3.69 -6.73 2.89
C ILE A 38 -4.58 -6.89 4.14
N ALA A 39 -5.27 -8.02 4.27
CA ALA A 39 -6.13 -8.30 5.41
C ALA A 39 -5.36 -8.38 6.73
N LEU A 40 -4.16 -8.96 6.74
CA LEU A 40 -3.27 -9.00 7.90
C LEU A 40 -2.91 -7.57 8.35
N ARG A 41 -2.51 -6.70 7.41
CA ARG A 41 -2.21 -5.29 7.70
C ARG A 41 -3.43 -4.58 8.28
N GLU A 42 -4.60 -4.73 7.67
CA GLU A 42 -5.84 -4.10 8.16
C GLU A 42 -6.29 -4.61 9.53
N SER A 43 -5.85 -5.81 9.91
CA SER A 43 -6.07 -6.39 11.25
C SER A 43 -4.99 -6.00 12.26
N GLY A 44 -4.04 -5.12 11.89
CA GLY A 44 -2.94 -4.68 12.76
C GLY A 44 -1.76 -5.67 12.84
N GLN A 45 -1.77 -6.75 12.06
CA GLN A 45 -0.72 -7.78 12.04
C GLN A 45 0.36 -7.40 11.03
N TYR A 46 1.05 -6.30 11.32
CA TYR A 46 1.95 -5.65 10.37
C TYR A 46 3.20 -6.48 10.07
N GLU A 47 3.70 -7.24 11.05
CA GLU A 47 4.88 -8.09 10.89
C GLU A 47 4.59 -9.26 9.94
N GLU A 48 3.46 -9.95 10.13
CA GLU A 48 3.00 -11.02 9.25
C GLU A 48 2.67 -10.47 7.85
N ALA A 49 2.05 -9.29 7.77
CA ALA A 49 1.80 -8.62 6.50
C ALA A 49 3.11 -8.26 5.77
N ARG A 50 4.13 -7.81 6.49
CA ARG A 50 5.46 -7.50 5.92
C ARG A 50 6.12 -8.75 5.37
N GLN A 51 6.17 -9.83 6.14
CA GLN A 51 6.80 -11.09 5.73
C GLN A 51 6.10 -11.67 4.50
N LEU A 52 4.77 -11.85 4.59
CA LEU A 52 3.99 -12.41 3.49
C LEU A 52 4.04 -11.49 2.25
N GLY A 53 3.87 -10.18 2.44
CA GLY A 53 3.90 -9.19 1.37
C GLY A 53 5.25 -9.12 0.66
N GLY A 54 6.36 -9.22 1.40
CA GLY A 54 7.72 -9.25 0.84
C GLY A 54 7.96 -10.47 -0.05
N ASP A 55 7.59 -11.66 0.43
CA ASP A 55 7.71 -12.91 -0.32
C ASP A 55 6.89 -12.87 -1.62
N ILE A 56 5.63 -12.41 -1.52
CA ILE A 56 4.74 -12.29 -2.68
C ILE A 56 5.28 -11.28 -3.68
N LEU A 57 5.75 -10.11 -3.21
CA LEU A 57 6.28 -9.08 -4.07
C LEU A 57 7.49 -9.59 -4.86
N ALA A 58 8.41 -10.30 -4.21
CA ALA A 58 9.57 -10.88 -4.87
C ALA A 58 9.16 -11.87 -5.98
N ARG A 59 8.15 -12.70 -5.72
CA ARG A 59 7.62 -13.65 -6.72
C ARG A 59 6.88 -12.94 -7.86
N GLN A 60 6.05 -11.95 -7.54
CA GLN A 60 5.33 -11.15 -8.54
C GLN A 60 6.30 -10.41 -9.46
N ARG A 61 7.37 -9.81 -8.92
CA ARG A 61 8.44 -9.19 -9.74
C ARG A 61 9.06 -10.18 -10.72
N ARG A 62 9.31 -11.42 -10.29
CA ARG A 62 9.88 -12.47 -11.14
C ARG A 62 8.90 -12.99 -12.20
N VAL A 63 7.64 -13.20 -11.84
CA VAL A 63 6.64 -13.87 -12.71
C VAL A 63 5.90 -12.88 -13.61
N LEU A 64 5.54 -11.73 -13.07
CA LEU A 64 4.71 -10.71 -13.72
C LEU A 64 5.51 -9.50 -14.21
N GLY A 65 6.67 -9.26 -13.62
CA GLY A 65 7.46 -8.06 -13.84
C GLY A 65 7.16 -6.94 -12.82
N GLU A 66 8.10 -6.00 -12.74
CA GLU A 66 8.07 -4.86 -11.81
C GLU A 66 6.90 -3.91 -12.04
N ASP A 67 6.47 -3.75 -13.30
CA ASP A 67 5.47 -2.76 -13.71
C ASP A 67 4.06 -3.32 -13.79
N HIS A 68 3.88 -4.60 -13.48
CA HIS A 68 2.57 -5.22 -13.49
C HIS A 68 1.69 -4.67 -12.35
N LEU A 69 0.42 -4.38 -12.64
CA LEU A 69 -0.53 -3.77 -11.69
C LEU A 69 -0.56 -4.48 -10.32
N PHE A 70 -0.68 -5.81 -10.30
CA PHE A 70 -0.65 -6.56 -9.04
C PHE A 70 0.67 -6.44 -8.26
N THR A 71 1.82 -6.41 -8.95
CA THR A 71 3.12 -6.18 -8.33
C THR A 71 3.15 -4.81 -7.64
N LEU A 72 2.70 -3.78 -8.34
CA LEU A 72 2.66 -2.40 -7.84
C LEU A 72 1.71 -2.26 -6.65
N ILE A 73 0.51 -2.86 -6.71
CA ILE A 73 -0.43 -2.87 -5.59
C ILE A 73 0.21 -3.53 -4.37
N SER A 74 0.78 -4.72 -4.50
CA SER A 74 1.48 -5.40 -3.39
C SER A 74 2.62 -4.56 -2.82
N ALA A 75 3.41 -3.92 -3.67
CA ALA A 75 4.50 -3.03 -3.23
C ALA A 75 3.98 -1.84 -2.41
N SER A 76 2.89 -1.21 -2.85
CA SER A 76 2.28 -0.09 -2.12
C SER A 76 1.72 -0.54 -0.76
N HIS A 77 1.15 -1.74 -0.67
CA HIS A 77 0.64 -2.29 0.58
C HIS A 77 1.77 -2.70 1.54
N LEU A 78 2.87 -3.26 1.01
CA LEU A 78 4.07 -3.56 1.78
C LEU A 78 4.72 -2.28 2.33
N ALA A 79 4.81 -1.22 1.52
CA ALA A 79 5.31 0.08 1.99
C ALA A 79 4.47 0.63 3.16
N ALA A 80 3.15 0.47 3.11
CA ALA A 80 2.29 0.83 4.24
C ALA A 80 2.55 -0.05 5.48
N ALA A 81 2.73 -1.37 5.33
CA ALA A 81 3.07 -2.23 6.47
C ALA A 81 4.43 -1.88 7.10
N LEU A 82 5.44 -1.57 6.27
CA LEU A 82 6.74 -1.08 6.73
C LEU A 82 6.62 0.22 7.53
N ARG A 83 5.76 1.14 7.08
CA ARG A 83 5.45 2.39 7.78
C ARG A 83 4.89 2.13 9.19
N GLU A 84 3.87 1.27 9.30
CA GLU A 84 3.25 0.94 10.58
C GLU A 84 4.20 0.23 11.56
N LEU A 85 5.24 -0.44 11.04
CA LEU A 85 6.32 -1.04 11.84
C LEU A 85 7.44 -0.05 12.22
N GLY A 86 7.34 1.22 11.83
CA GLY A 86 8.39 2.22 12.07
C GLY A 86 9.60 2.10 11.12
N GLN A 87 9.53 1.24 10.11
CA GLN A 87 10.60 1.03 9.12
C GLN A 87 10.52 2.09 8.01
N HIS A 88 10.46 3.36 8.40
CA HIS A 88 10.07 4.47 7.53
C HIS A 88 11.00 4.67 6.31
N GLU A 89 12.30 4.43 6.45
CA GLU A 89 13.26 4.59 5.35
C GLU A 89 13.06 3.51 4.26
N GLN A 90 12.82 2.25 4.66
CA GLN A 90 12.47 1.18 3.72
C GLN A 90 11.11 1.43 3.06
N ALA A 91 10.14 1.91 3.86
CA ALA A 91 8.83 2.31 3.37
C ALA A 91 8.94 3.43 2.32
N ARG A 92 9.81 4.42 2.55
CA ARG A 92 10.04 5.55 1.63
C ARG A 92 10.59 5.05 0.31
N GLN A 93 11.67 4.29 0.34
CA GLN A 93 12.33 3.79 -0.88
C GLN A 93 11.36 2.96 -1.73
N LEU A 94 10.63 2.04 -1.10
CA LEU A 94 9.63 1.23 -1.80
C LEU A 94 8.45 2.08 -2.32
N GLY A 95 7.97 3.03 -1.52
CA GLY A 95 6.88 3.93 -1.88
C GLY A 95 7.22 4.87 -3.04
N GLU A 96 8.44 5.41 -3.09
CA GLU A 96 8.93 6.27 -4.18
C GLU A 96 9.05 5.51 -5.51
N ASP A 97 9.66 4.32 -5.49
CA ASP A 97 9.77 3.45 -6.67
C ASP A 97 8.37 3.04 -7.17
N THR A 98 7.51 2.59 -6.25
CA THR A 98 6.13 2.17 -6.58
C THR A 98 5.32 3.31 -7.18
N LEU A 99 5.34 4.50 -6.56
CA LEU A 99 4.59 5.66 -7.06
C LEU A 99 5.08 6.08 -8.45
N THR A 100 6.40 6.09 -8.66
CA THR A 100 6.99 6.43 -9.97
C THR A 100 6.50 5.47 -11.05
N ARG A 101 6.47 4.17 -10.76
CA ARG A 101 5.96 3.17 -11.70
C ARG A 101 4.45 3.27 -11.91
N MET A 102 3.67 3.45 -10.84
CA MET A 102 2.22 3.62 -10.94
C MET A 102 1.83 4.83 -11.79
N ARG A 103 2.53 5.97 -11.63
CA ARG A 103 2.32 7.15 -12.49
C ARG A 103 2.56 6.85 -13.96
N ARG A 104 3.59 6.05 -14.27
CA ARG A 104 3.90 5.65 -15.65
C ARG A 104 2.88 4.66 -16.22
N VAL A 105 2.42 3.70 -15.42
CA VAL A 105 1.57 2.58 -15.89
C VAL A 105 0.08 2.95 -15.89
N LEU A 106 -0.40 3.60 -14.84
CA LEU A 106 -1.81 3.89 -14.62
C LEU A 106 -2.16 5.36 -14.87
N GLY A 107 -1.14 6.22 -14.88
CA GLY A 107 -1.33 7.65 -14.91
C GLY A 107 -1.46 8.26 -13.53
N ASP A 108 -1.40 9.59 -13.54
CA ASP A 108 -1.27 10.47 -12.39
C ASP A 108 -2.58 10.68 -11.60
N GLU A 109 -3.73 10.41 -12.22
CA GLU A 109 -5.07 10.57 -11.66
C GLU A 109 -5.73 9.23 -11.30
N HIS A 110 -5.07 8.10 -11.55
CA HIS A 110 -5.65 6.80 -11.22
C HIS A 110 -5.81 6.63 -9.70
N PRO A 111 -6.95 6.11 -9.19
CA PRO A 111 -7.20 5.98 -7.75
C PRO A 111 -6.09 5.27 -6.97
N ASP A 112 -5.52 4.19 -7.53
CA ASP A 112 -4.38 3.50 -6.91
C ASP A 112 -3.10 4.34 -6.85
N THR A 113 -2.80 5.12 -7.90
CA THR A 113 -1.67 6.06 -7.90
C THR A 113 -1.85 7.11 -6.82
N LEU A 114 -3.05 7.69 -6.71
CA LEU A 114 -3.39 8.68 -5.69
C LEU A 114 -3.29 8.11 -4.28
N ARG A 115 -3.78 6.88 -4.07
CA ARG A 115 -3.66 6.18 -2.78
C ARG A 115 -2.20 5.92 -2.41
N SER A 116 -1.37 5.52 -3.37
CA SER A 116 0.07 5.33 -3.16
C SER A 116 0.77 6.66 -2.82
N ALA A 117 0.42 7.75 -3.51
CA ALA A 117 0.94 9.08 -3.23
C ALA A 117 0.59 9.58 -1.83
N ASN A 118 -0.66 9.38 -1.38
CA ASN A 118 -1.09 9.72 -0.02
C ASN A 118 -0.33 8.89 1.06
N SER A 119 -0.08 7.61 0.78
CA SER A 119 0.72 6.76 1.65
C SER A 119 2.17 7.25 1.76
N LEU A 120 2.79 7.59 0.62
CA LEU A 120 4.14 8.14 0.59
C LEU A 120 4.23 9.49 1.31
N ALA A 121 3.24 10.37 1.17
CA ALA A 121 3.19 11.63 1.91
C ALA A 121 3.18 11.40 3.43
N SER A 122 2.44 10.40 3.91
CA SER A 122 2.46 10.03 5.34
C SER A 122 3.83 9.52 5.79
N ILE A 123 4.48 8.68 4.98
CA ILE A 123 5.85 8.17 5.26
C ILE A 123 6.85 9.33 5.34
N LEU A 124 6.81 10.25 4.38
CA LEU A 124 7.69 11.42 4.35
C LEU A 124 7.50 12.29 5.59
N ARG A 125 6.25 12.45 6.07
CA ARG A 125 5.94 13.20 7.29
C ARG A 125 6.55 12.54 8.52
N GLU A 126 6.47 11.23 8.64
CA GLU A 126 7.06 10.46 9.75
C GLU A 126 8.59 10.51 9.75
N LEU A 127 9.21 10.64 8.57
CA LEU A 127 10.64 10.91 8.42
C LEU A 127 11.04 12.37 8.68
N GLY A 128 10.10 13.25 9.05
CA GLY A 128 10.35 14.67 9.27
C GLY A 128 10.55 15.49 7.98
N GLN A 129 10.31 14.91 6.80
CA GLN A 129 10.39 15.60 5.51
C GLN A 129 9.09 16.38 5.22
N TYR A 130 8.72 17.27 6.15
CA TYR A 130 7.42 17.92 6.18
C TYR A 130 7.07 18.69 4.91
N GLU A 131 8.02 19.43 4.33
CA GLU A 131 7.77 20.22 3.13
C GLU A 131 7.43 19.33 1.93
N ARG A 132 8.22 18.27 1.72
CA ARG A 132 8.00 17.31 0.64
C ARG A 132 6.70 16.52 0.83
N ALA A 133 6.41 16.13 2.07
CA ALA A 133 5.15 15.47 2.44
C ALA A 133 3.95 16.36 2.13
N ARG A 134 4.04 17.65 2.49
CA ARG A 134 2.99 18.63 2.28
C ARG A 134 2.73 18.85 0.79
N GLN A 135 3.76 19.12 0.00
CA GLN A 135 3.63 19.33 -1.44
C GLN A 135 2.98 18.12 -2.14
N LEU A 136 3.43 16.91 -1.80
CA LEU A 136 2.85 15.69 -2.36
C LEU A 136 1.40 15.49 -1.95
N ALA A 137 1.06 15.75 -0.68
CA ALA A 137 -0.30 15.60 -0.18
C ALA A 137 -1.25 16.67 -0.75
N GLU A 138 -0.82 17.92 -0.93
CA GLU A 138 -1.62 18.98 -1.56
C GLU A 138 -1.94 18.67 -3.03
N ASP A 139 -0.94 18.23 -3.81
CA ASP A 139 -1.14 17.77 -5.20
C ASP A 139 -2.08 16.55 -5.25
N THR A 140 -1.85 15.56 -4.37
CA THR A 140 -2.67 14.35 -4.30
C THR A 140 -4.12 14.66 -3.94
N LEU A 141 -4.36 15.52 -2.94
CA LEU A 141 -5.70 15.89 -2.51
C LEU A 141 -6.46 16.62 -3.61
N THR A 142 -5.79 17.53 -4.33
CA THR A 142 -6.39 18.26 -5.45
C THR A 142 -6.90 17.29 -6.52
N ARG A 143 -6.11 16.27 -6.86
CA ARG A 143 -6.50 15.24 -7.82
C ARG A 143 -7.58 14.30 -7.28
N MET A 144 -7.49 13.89 -6.01
CA MET A 144 -8.51 13.05 -5.37
C MET A 144 -9.88 13.74 -5.37
N ARG A 145 -9.95 15.04 -5.07
CA ARG A 145 -11.21 15.81 -5.15
C ARG A 145 -11.82 15.77 -6.54
N ARG A 146 -10.99 15.91 -7.58
CA ARG A 146 -11.44 15.87 -8.98
C ARG A 146 -11.91 14.49 -9.41
N VAL A 147 -11.19 13.44 -9.02
CA VAL A 147 -11.41 12.06 -9.52
C VAL A 147 -12.46 11.31 -8.69
N LEU A 148 -12.40 11.44 -7.37
CA LEU A 148 -13.21 10.67 -6.42
C LEU A 148 -14.35 11.48 -5.81
N GLY A 149 -14.26 12.82 -5.84
CA GLY A 149 -15.16 13.73 -5.14
C GLY A 149 -14.67 14.11 -3.75
N GLU A 150 -15.26 15.17 -3.18
CA GLU A 150 -14.88 15.73 -1.87
C GLU A 150 -15.22 14.79 -0.70
N ASP A 151 -16.37 14.12 -0.76
CA ASP A 151 -16.87 13.25 0.31
C ASP A 151 -16.31 11.83 0.27
N HIS A 152 -15.43 11.52 -0.69
CA HIS A 152 -14.87 10.18 -0.79
C HIS A 152 -13.94 9.88 0.41
N PRO A 153 -14.02 8.69 1.04
CA PRO A 153 -13.22 8.35 2.23
C PRO A 153 -11.72 8.64 2.10
N HIS A 154 -11.13 8.34 0.93
CA HIS A 154 -9.72 8.65 0.67
C HIS A 154 -9.41 10.15 0.54
N THR A 155 -10.34 10.95 0.00
CA THR A 155 -10.21 12.42 -0.06
C THR A 155 -10.25 13.00 1.36
N LEU A 156 -11.14 12.49 2.21
CA LEU A 156 -11.24 12.89 3.61
C LEU A 156 -9.98 12.50 4.41
N GLU A 157 -9.47 11.28 4.21
CA GLU A 157 -8.22 10.82 4.82
C GLU A 157 -7.03 11.70 4.43
N SER A 158 -6.90 12.03 3.13
CA SER A 158 -5.83 12.91 2.64
C SER A 158 -5.94 14.32 3.23
N THR A 159 -7.17 14.85 3.34
CA THR A 159 -7.43 16.13 4.01
C THR A 159 -7.01 16.10 5.48
N HIS A 160 -7.34 15.03 6.21
CA HIS A 160 -6.91 14.85 7.60
C HIS A 160 -5.39 14.81 7.72
N ASN A 161 -4.70 14.12 6.81
CA ASN A 161 -3.24 14.03 6.80
C ASN A 161 -2.56 15.39 6.59
N LEU A 162 -3.15 16.29 5.80
CA LEU A 162 -2.69 17.67 5.64
C LEU A 162 -3.00 18.55 6.84
N ALA A 163 -4.13 18.32 7.51
CA ALA A 163 -4.54 19.10 8.69
C ALA A 163 -3.69 18.81 9.94
N ARG A 164 -3.02 17.65 10.00
CA ARG A 164 -2.06 17.33 11.06
C ARG A 164 -0.87 18.29 10.99
N ARG A 165 -0.86 19.30 11.86
CA ARG A 165 0.27 20.22 12.01
C ARG A 165 1.51 19.43 12.44
N PRO A 166 2.71 19.79 11.95
CA PRO A 166 3.94 19.28 12.56
C PRO A 166 3.95 19.74 14.02
N ASP A 167 4.11 18.81 14.96
CA ASP A 167 4.49 19.16 16.31
C ASP A 167 5.79 19.96 16.19
N ARG A 168 5.76 21.22 16.64
CA ARG A 168 7.00 21.98 16.80
C ARG A 168 7.81 21.24 17.86
N PRO A 169 9.07 20.83 17.61
CA PRO A 169 9.96 20.56 18.71
C PRO A 169 10.07 21.85 19.52
N GLY A 170 9.65 21.79 20.79
CA GLY A 170 9.84 22.86 21.77
C GLY A 170 11.30 22.96 22.20
#